data_AF-A0A1J8QI10-F1
#
_entry.id   AF-A0A1J8QI10-F1
#
_cell.length_a   1.000
_cell.length_b   1.000
_cell.length_c   1.000
_cell.angle_alpha   90.00
_cell.angle_beta   90.00
_cell.angle_gamma   90.00
#
_symmetry.space_group_name_H-M   'P 1'
#
loop_
_entity.id
_entity.type
_entity.pdbx_description
1 polymer ?
#
loop_
_entity_poly.entity_id
_entity_poly.type
_entity_poly.pdbx_seq_one_letter_code
_entity_poly.pdbx_strand_id
1 'polypeptide(L)'
;MDIVNYVKRPDVLTRLKLKKPISPTTAQRWMKHVGYRWSKTPTGQFVDGHERCGVIEYGHKLVFLPVWAELLSRTRIYKTDGSTCLSQLVPVTTSSRRVVIWNHDKSTYYANHRRKIRWVHKSETAVPYAKGEGPSLMVADTVSPDYGWLKSPDGQQHGRVLFKAGKARDGYFTTQNILDQASNAMDILEHHFADEDHVIVFDNATTHLKLADDALSARKMPKFSPKHRKEWDGSDWGEGRQPKTWGVEVNVVDESGKPVHAPSGETKKMKVRMCDATFPDGSPQSLYYPEGHELAGVFKGMAVILNERGHADVSKIRAECPKFQCEKGADRCCYRRMLYNEPNFVNVKSLLES
;
A
#
# COMPACT_ATOMS: atom_id res chain seq x y z
N MET A 1 10.05 -37.04 18.87
CA MET A 1 9.49 -38.40 19.00
C MET A 1 7.97 -38.27 19.09
N ASP A 2 7.20 -38.89 18.19
CA ASP A 2 5.73 -38.92 18.26
C ASP A 2 5.29 -39.73 19.51
N ILE A 3 4.40 -39.18 20.33
CA ILE A 3 3.90 -39.81 21.57
C ILE A 3 3.23 -41.16 21.29
N VAL A 4 2.58 -41.31 20.13
CA VAL A 4 2.00 -42.59 19.71
C VAL A 4 3.11 -43.62 19.50
N ASN A 5 4.22 -43.21 18.90
CA ASN A 5 5.37 -44.10 18.66
C ASN A 5 6.18 -44.37 19.92
N TYR A 6 6.22 -43.43 20.88
CA TYR A 6 6.81 -43.67 22.20
C TYR A 6 6.00 -44.69 23.00
N VAL A 7 4.67 -44.55 23.05
CA VAL A 7 3.79 -45.44 23.81
C VAL A 7 3.69 -46.84 23.18
N LYS A 8 3.98 -47.00 21.89
CA LYS A 8 4.08 -48.30 21.21
C LYS A 8 5.19 -49.21 21.73
N ARG A 9 6.19 -48.67 22.44
CA ARG A 9 7.34 -49.47 22.89
C ARG A 9 6.90 -50.50 23.97
N PRO A 10 7.36 -51.77 23.91
CA PRO A 10 6.90 -52.83 24.83
C PRO A 10 7.13 -52.51 26.32
N ASP A 11 8.26 -51.86 26.63
CA ASP A 11 8.61 -51.39 27.98
C ASP A 11 7.63 -50.33 28.50
N VAL A 12 7.22 -49.40 27.62
CA VAL A 12 6.29 -48.32 27.96
C VAL A 12 4.85 -48.84 28.10
N LEU A 13 4.42 -49.78 27.24
CA LEU A 13 3.10 -50.44 27.35
C LEU A 13 2.97 -51.19 28.67
N THR A 14 4.01 -51.95 29.04
CA THR A 14 4.06 -52.69 30.30
C THR A 14 4.00 -51.73 31.49
N ARG A 15 4.80 -50.66 31.47
CA ARG A 15 4.83 -49.64 32.54
C ARG A 15 3.49 -48.90 32.71
N LEU A 16 2.81 -48.59 31.59
CA LEU A 16 1.50 -47.92 31.59
C LEU A 16 0.32 -48.92 31.70
N LYS A 17 0.61 -50.22 31.83
CA LYS A 17 -0.38 -51.31 31.90
C LYS A 17 -1.37 -51.32 30.72
N LEU A 18 -0.90 -50.94 29.53
CA LEU A 18 -1.68 -50.95 28.31
C LEU A 18 -1.39 -52.22 27.49
N LYS A 19 -2.44 -52.87 27.01
CA LYS A 19 -2.33 -54.06 26.16
C LYS A 19 -2.13 -53.73 24.68
N LYS A 20 -2.41 -52.49 24.27
CA LYS A 20 -2.33 -52.02 22.88
C LYS A 20 -1.82 -50.58 22.81
N PRO A 21 -1.16 -50.20 21.70
CA PRO A 21 -0.84 -48.81 21.42
C PRO A 21 -2.04 -47.88 21.45
N ILE A 22 -1.82 -46.63 21.85
CA ILE A 22 -2.84 -45.60 21.82
C ILE A 22 -3.02 -45.03 20.41
N SER A 23 -4.23 -44.59 20.09
CA SER A 23 -4.50 -43.85 18.86
C SER A 23 -4.03 -42.38 18.97
N PRO A 24 -3.85 -41.66 17.85
CA PRO A 24 -3.60 -40.23 17.85
C PRO A 24 -4.64 -39.43 18.66
N THR A 25 -5.90 -39.84 18.60
CA THR A 25 -7.01 -39.21 19.35
C THR A 25 -6.85 -39.38 20.86
N THR A 26 -6.47 -40.59 21.31
CA THR A 26 -6.21 -40.85 22.73
C THR A 26 -5.00 -40.05 23.21
N ALA A 27 -3.94 -40.00 22.41
CA ALA A 27 -2.78 -39.16 22.67
C ALA A 27 -3.14 -37.69 22.86
N GLN A 28 -3.95 -37.10 21.96
CA GLN A 28 -4.40 -35.71 22.07
C GLN A 28 -5.21 -35.44 23.35
N ARG A 29 -6.05 -36.38 23.79
CA ARG A 29 -6.80 -36.26 25.06
C ARG A 29 -5.87 -36.30 26.26
N TRP A 30 -4.89 -37.20 26.26
CA TRP A 30 -3.90 -37.30 27.33
C TRP A 30 -3.09 -36.02 27.47
N MET A 31 -2.67 -35.41 26.36
CA MET A 31 -1.94 -34.14 26.39
C MET A 31 -2.72 -33.04 27.12
N LYS A 32 -4.04 -32.97 26.95
CA LYS A 32 -4.91 -32.03 27.70
C LYS A 32 -4.91 -32.31 29.21
N HIS A 33 -4.94 -33.59 29.61
CA HIS A 33 -4.93 -33.99 31.02
C HIS A 33 -3.58 -33.75 31.70
N VAL A 34 -2.47 -33.92 30.98
CA VAL A 34 -1.12 -33.68 31.52
C VAL A 34 -0.70 -32.20 31.46
N GLY A 35 -1.67 -31.29 31.29
CA GLY A 35 -1.48 -29.84 31.38
C GLY A 35 -1.04 -29.16 30.10
N TYR A 36 -0.97 -29.87 28.96
CA TYR A 36 -0.62 -29.24 27.69
C TYR A 36 -1.88 -28.80 26.94
N ARG A 37 -1.84 -27.62 26.31
CA ARG A 37 -2.92 -27.11 25.45
C ARG A 37 -2.43 -26.98 24.02
N TRP A 38 -3.24 -27.42 23.07
CA TRP A 38 -3.03 -27.12 21.66
C TRP A 38 -3.56 -25.72 21.39
N SER A 39 -2.70 -24.71 21.50
CA SER A 39 -3.05 -23.35 21.16
C SER A 39 -1.94 -22.68 20.36
N LYS A 40 -2.32 -21.75 19.48
CA LYS A 40 -1.37 -20.74 19.00
C LYS A 40 -0.98 -19.86 20.21
N THR A 41 0.23 -19.32 20.23
CA THR A 41 0.49 -18.10 21.01
C THR A 41 -0.55 -17.07 20.57
N PRO A 42 -1.36 -16.48 21.46
CA PRO A 42 -2.33 -15.46 21.08
C PRO A 42 -1.56 -14.32 20.42
N THR A 43 -1.71 -14.20 19.12
CA THR A 43 -1.29 -13.03 18.36
C THR A 43 -2.60 -12.33 18.07
N GLY A 44 -2.75 -11.11 18.59
CA GLY A 44 -3.94 -10.32 18.34
C GLY A 44 -4.15 -10.19 16.85
N GLN A 45 -5.37 -10.45 16.39
CA GLN A 45 -5.76 -10.14 15.02
C GLN A 45 -5.82 -8.61 14.92
N PHE A 46 -5.24 -8.05 13.85
CA PHE A 46 -5.42 -6.62 13.57
C PHE A 46 -6.91 -6.41 13.30
N VAL A 47 -7.58 -5.62 14.14
CA VAL A 47 -8.96 -5.21 13.91
C VAL A 47 -8.90 -4.08 12.90
N ASP A 48 -9.22 -4.41 11.65
CA ASP A 48 -9.22 -3.45 10.56
C ASP A 48 -10.36 -2.44 10.74
N GLY A 49 -10.06 -1.17 10.52
CA GLY A 49 -10.97 -0.04 10.65
C GLY A 49 -12.02 0.05 9.53
N HIS A 50 -12.36 -1.07 8.89
CA HIS A 50 -13.30 -1.15 7.77
C HIS A 50 -14.71 -0.63 8.12
N GLU A 51 -15.08 -0.68 9.41
CA GLU A 51 -16.38 -0.17 9.90
C GLU A 51 -16.41 1.34 10.12
N ARG A 52 -15.30 2.06 9.88
CA ARG A 52 -15.29 3.52 10.02
C ARG A 52 -16.29 4.13 9.03
N CYS A 53 -17.11 5.05 9.53
CA CYS A 53 -18.20 5.66 8.74
C CYS A 53 -17.76 6.18 7.37
N GLY A 54 -16.58 6.79 7.23
CA GLY A 54 -16.07 7.24 5.93
C GLY A 54 -15.68 6.11 4.97
N VAL A 55 -15.19 4.98 5.50
CA VAL A 55 -14.90 3.78 4.71
C VAL A 55 -16.18 3.14 4.22
N ILE A 56 -17.21 3.07 5.07
CA ILE A 56 -18.54 2.57 4.68
C ILE A 56 -19.18 3.50 3.64
N GLU A 57 -19.09 4.82 3.80
CA GLU A 57 -19.67 5.77 2.87
C GLU A 57 -19.03 5.69 1.47
N TYR A 58 -17.70 5.74 1.40
CA TYR A 58 -16.98 5.53 0.14
C TYR A 58 -17.21 4.13 -0.44
N GLY A 59 -17.04 3.12 0.41
CA GLY A 59 -17.05 1.71 0.04
C GLY A 59 -18.43 1.25 -0.39
N HIS A 60 -19.41 1.37 0.50
CA HIS A 60 -20.73 0.76 0.31
C HIS A 60 -21.70 1.62 -0.49
N LYS A 61 -21.55 2.95 -0.48
CA LYS A 61 -22.61 3.85 -0.97
C LYS A 61 -22.22 4.66 -2.20
N LEU A 62 -21.01 5.22 -2.23
CA LEU A 62 -20.71 6.27 -3.20
C LEU A 62 -19.88 5.80 -4.40
N VAL A 63 -18.88 4.93 -4.20
CA VAL A 63 -17.88 4.68 -5.24
C VAL A 63 -17.62 3.19 -5.45
N PHE A 64 -17.08 2.50 -4.45
CA PHE A 64 -16.49 1.17 -4.67
C PHE A 64 -17.53 0.12 -5.07
N LEU A 65 -18.59 -0.09 -4.29
CA LEU A 65 -19.62 -1.09 -4.62
C LEU A 65 -20.37 -0.79 -5.94
N PRO A 66 -20.77 0.45 -6.25
CA PRO A 66 -21.36 0.78 -7.54
C PRO A 66 -20.44 0.45 -8.73
N VAL A 67 -19.18 0.88 -8.69
CA VAL A 67 -18.18 0.58 -9.74
C VAL A 67 -17.95 -0.93 -9.84
N TRP A 68 -17.83 -1.61 -8.69
CA TRP A 68 -17.64 -3.05 -8.66
C TRP A 68 -18.83 -3.81 -9.25
N ALA A 69 -20.06 -3.38 -8.97
CA ALA A 69 -21.26 -3.97 -9.54
C ALA A 69 -21.31 -3.80 -11.07
N GLU A 70 -20.90 -2.64 -11.58
CA GLU A 70 -20.77 -2.40 -13.03
C GLU A 70 -19.74 -3.33 -13.65
N LEU A 71 -18.54 -3.45 -13.06
CA LEU A 71 -17.51 -4.37 -13.54
C LEU A 71 -18.02 -5.81 -13.54
N LEU A 72 -18.62 -6.26 -12.43
CA LEU A 72 -19.15 -7.62 -12.29
C LEU A 72 -20.22 -7.95 -13.34
N SER A 73 -21.02 -6.98 -13.78
CA SER A 73 -22.02 -7.17 -14.84
C SER A 73 -21.44 -7.64 -16.17
N ARG A 74 -20.13 -7.44 -16.37
CA ARG A 74 -19.37 -7.82 -17.56
C ARG A 74 -18.35 -8.94 -17.32
N THR A 75 -18.29 -9.50 -16.12
CA THR A 75 -17.37 -10.61 -15.77
C THR A 75 -18.03 -11.98 -15.96
N ARG A 76 -17.23 -13.06 -16.00
CA ARG A 76 -17.78 -14.41 -15.87
C ARG A 76 -18.19 -14.67 -14.44
N ILE A 77 -19.40 -15.19 -14.26
CA ILE A 77 -19.89 -15.64 -12.96
C ILE A 77 -19.73 -17.16 -12.89
N TYR A 78 -19.07 -17.63 -11.83
CA TYR A 78 -18.89 -19.05 -11.57
C TYR A 78 -19.84 -19.49 -10.46
N LYS A 79 -20.43 -20.68 -10.60
CA LYS A 79 -21.18 -21.35 -9.54
C LYS A 79 -20.21 -21.92 -8.51
N THR A 80 -20.73 -22.30 -7.36
CA THR A 80 -19.97 -22.93 -6.27
C THR A 80 -19.30 -24.25 -6.67
N ASP A 81 -19.81 -24.93 -7.70
CA ASP A 81 -19.21 -26.14 -8.29
C ASP A 81 -18.12 -25.84 -9.34
N GLY A 82 -17.79 -24.56 -9.58
CA GLY A 82 -16.81 -24.11 -10.57
C GLY A 82 -17.35 -24.04 -12.01
N SER A 83 -18.59 -24.44 -12.27
CA SER A 83 -19.20 -24.31 -13.59
C SER A 83 -19.62 -22.86 -13.87
N THR A 84 -19.53 -22.42 -15.12
CA THR A 84 -19.95 -21.07 -15.49
C THR A 84 -21.47 -20.92 -15.37
N CYS A 85 -21.92 -19.82 -14.77
CA CYS A 85 -23.33 -19.47 -14.68
C CYS A 85 -23.81 -18.96 -16.05
N LEU A 86 -24.50 -19.83 -16.80
CA LEU A 86 -25.05 -19.50 -18.13
C LEU A 86 -26.15 -18.41 -18.11
N SER A 87 -26.67 -18.04 -16.93
CA SER A 87 -27.88 -17.19 -16.81
C SER A 87 -27.65 -15.69 -17.00
N GLN A 88 -26.42 -15.26 -17.28
CA GLN A 88 -26.13 -13.89 -17.71
C GLN A 88 -25.26 -13.89 -18.97
N LEU A 89 -25.69 -14.65 -19.99
CA LEU A 89 -25.62 -14.12 -21.34
C LEU A 89 -26.67 -13.00 -21.43
N VAL A 90 -26.45 -11.87 -20.75
CA VAL A 90 -27.00 -10.62 -21.28
C VAL A 90 -26.52 -10.63 -22.73
N PRO A 91 -27.39 -10.49 -23.75
CA PRO A 91 -26.89 -10.39 -25.11
C PRO A 91 -25.91 -9.24 -25.06
N VAL A 92 -24.62 -9.57 -25.18
CA VAL A 92 -23.55 -8.61 -25.42
C VAL A 92 -24.15 -7.78 -26.53
N THR A 93 -24.46 -6.52 -26.24
CA THR A 93 -25.07 -5.62 -27.21
C THR A 93 -24.00 -5.33 -28.26
N THR A 94 -23.66 -6.33 -29.07
CA THR A 94 -22.75 -6.38 -30.21
C THR A 94 -21.42 -5.63 -30.11
N SER A 95 -21.02 -5.12 -28.93
CA SER A 95 -19.93 -4.14 -28.81
C SER A 95 -19.24 -4.06 -27.44
N SER A 96 -19.70 -4.76 -26.38
CA SER A 96 -19.02 -4.69 -25.08
C SER A 96 -18.08 -5.89 -24.87
N ARG A 97 -16.78 -5.61 -24.76
CA ARG A 97 -15.76 -6.60 -24.40
C ARG A 97 -16.02 -7.14 -23.00
N ARG A 98 -15.69 -8.40 -22.75
CA ARG A 98 -15.79 -8.98 -21.40
C ARG A 98 -14.77 -8.30 -20.48
N VAL A 99 -15.11 -8.11 -19.21
CA VAL A 99 -14.14 -7.67 -18.19
C VAL A 99 -13.52 -8.87 -17.49
N VAL A 100 -12.20 -8.86 -17.34
CA VAL A 100 -11.44 -9.80 -16.51
C VAL A 100 -10.77 -9.03 -15.39
N ILE A 101 -11.06 -9.44 -14.15
CA ILE A 101 -10.52 -8.81 -12.95
C ILE A 101 -9.33 -9.61 -12.45
N TRP A 102 -8.22 -8.90 -12.27
CA TRP A 102 -6.91 -9.40 -11.91
C TRP A 102 -6.52 -8.87 -10.53
N ASN A 103 -6.49 -9.72 -9.52
CA ASN A 103 -6.15 -9.32 -8.15
C ASN A 103 -4.65 -9.46 -7.92
N HIS A 104 -3.99 -8.37 -7.56
CA HIS A 104 -2.57 -8.33 -7.22
C HIS A 104 -2.36 -8.35 -5.70
N ASP A 105 -1.38 -9.11 -5.24
CA ASP A 105 -0.90 -9.01 -3.86
C ASP A 105 0.59 -9.41 -3.74
N LYS A 106 1.19 -9.07 -2.59
CA LYS A 106 2.58 -9.34 -2.22
C LYS A 106 2.65 -10.18 -0.95
N SER A 107 3.26 -11.36 -1.05
CA SER A 107 3.54 -12.22 0.11
C SER A 107 5.03 -12.32 0.38
N THR A 108 5.43 -12.23 1.66
CA THR A 108 6.83 -12.42 2.08
C THR A 108 6.99 -13.72 2.85
N TYR A 109 7.91 -14.56 2.39
CA TYR A 109 8.29 -15.82 3.02
C TYR A 109 9.66 -15.70 3.63
N TYR A 110 9.86 -16.23 4.82
CA TYR A 110 11.14 -16.22 5.51
C TYR A 110 11.74 -17.62 5.58
N ALA A 111 13.07 -17.74 5.48
CA ALA A 111 13.77 -19.02 5.56
C ALA A 111 13.47 -19.78 6.86
N ASN A 112 13.29 -19.06 7.97
CA ASN A 112 12.98 -19.66 9.28
C ASN A 112 11.47 -19.69 9.57
N HIS A 113 10.59 -19.48 8.58
CA HIS A 113 9.16 -19.72 8.76
C HIS A 113 8.92 -21.20 9.09
N ARG A 114 8.43 -21.43 10.31
CA ARG A 114 8.22 -22.76 10.88
C ARG A 114 6.84 -22.86 11.50
N ARG A 115 6.33 -24.10 11.62
CA ARG A 115 5.21 -24.41 12.52
C ARG A 115 5.68 -24.13 13.95
N LYS A 116 5.32 -22.96 14.50
CA LYS A 116 5.66 -22.52 15.87
C LYS A 116 4.90 -23.28 16.98
N ILE A 117 4.12 -24.30 16.63
CA ILE A 117 3.29 -25.08 17.56
C ILE A 117 3.87 -26.48 17.68
N ARG A 118 4.33 -26.84 18.88
CA ARG A 118 4.71 -28.20 19.26
C ARG A 118 4.35 -28.44 20.72
N TRP A 119 4.22 -29.71 21.09
CA TRP A 119 4.14 -30.10 22.49
C TRP A 119 5.53 -29.96 23.15
N VAL A 120 5.62 -29.29 24.31
CA VAL A 120 6.88 -29.02 25.05
C VAL A 120 6.77 -29.51 26.49
N HIS A 121 7.69 -30.36 26.95
CA HIS A 121 7.64 -30.94 28.31
C HIS A 121 8.18 -30.00 29.37
N LYS A 122 7.65 -30.10 30.61
CA LYS A 122 8.00 -29.21 31.75
C LYS A 122 9.48 -29.21 32.14
N SER A 123 10.22 -30.26 31.76
CA SER A 123 11.66 -30.42 32.03
C SER A 123 12.54 -30.10 30.83
N GLU A 124 11.94 -29.67 29.71
CA GLU A 124 12.68 -29.35 28.51
C GLU A 124 13.29 -27.96 28.64
N THR A 125 14.61 -27.87 28.55
CA THR A 125 15.34 -26.60 28.53
C THR A 125 15.32 -26.01 27.12
N ALA A 126 15.17 -24.69 27.04
CA ALA A 126 15.11 -24.00 25.76
C ALA A 126 16.45 -24.13 25.02
N VAL A 127 16.42 -24.77 23.84
CA VAL A 127 17.57 -24.77 22.92
C VAL A 127 17.62 -23.41 22.22
N PRO A 128 18.74 -22.69 22.25
CA PRO A 128 18.90 -21.44 21.49
C PRO A 128 18.68 -21.68 20.00
N TYR A 129 17.98 -20.76 19.34
CA TYR A 129 17.74 -20.81 17.89
C TYR A 129 18.55 -19.74 17.17
N ALA A 130 18.73 -19.93 15.86
CA ALA A 130 19.18 -18.85 15.00
C ALA A 130 18.32 -17.60 15.24
N LYS A 131 18.96 -16.49 15.56
CA LYS A 131 18.30 -15.23 15.88
C LYS A 131 17.67 -14.65 14.61
N GLY A 132 16.38 -14.33 14.67
CA GLY A 132 15.64 -13.70 13.57
C GLY A 132 14.97 -14.66 12.59
N GLU A 133 14.28 -14.09 11.60
CA GLU A 133 13.46 -14.84 10.63
C GLU A 133 14.28 -15.43 9.46
N GLY A 134 15.56 -15.07 9.37
CA GLY A 134 16.43 -15.47 8.26
C GLY A 134 16.13 -14.68 6.98
N PRO A 135 16.78 -15.02 5.85
CA PRO A 135 16.54 -14.37 4.57
C PRO A 135 15.07 -14.47 4.14
N SER A 136 14.55 -13.39 3.55
CA SER A 136 13.19 -13.34 3.00
C SER A 136 13.14 -13.55 1.49
N LEU A 137 11.99 -13.96 0.98
CA LEU A 137 11.63 -13.96 -0.43
C LEU A 137 10.25 -13.35 -0.53
N MET A 138 10.16 -12.20 -1.18
CA MET A 138 8.89 -11.60 -1.55
C MET A 138 8.45 -12.16 -2.89
N VAL A 139 7.18 -12.52 -2.99
CA VAL A 139 6.51 -12.95 -4.23
C VAL A 139 5.38 -11.97 -4.47
N ALA A 140 5.42 -11.28 -5.59
CA ALA A 140 4.34 -10.43 -6.08
C ALA A 140 3.77 -11.08 -7.34
N ASP A 141 2.46 -11.21 -7.44
CA ASP A 141 1.82 -11.86 -8.60
C ASP A 141 0.38 -11.40 -8.73
N THR A 142 -0.22 -11.66 -9.89
CA THR A 142 -1.58 -11.25 -10.23
C THR A 142 -2.40 -12.45 -10.66
N VAL A 143 -3.63 -12.57 -10.13
CA VAL A 143 -4.49 -13.75 -10.34
C VAL A 143 -5.92 -13.36 -10.74
N SER A 144 -6.48 -14.08 -11.71
CA SER A 144 -7.91 -14.01 -12.07
C SER A 144 -8.59 -15.37 -11.88
N PRO A 145 -9.91 -15.40 -11.64
CA PRO A 145 -10.66 -16.67 -11.62
C PRO A 145 -10.70 -17.33 -13.02
N ASP A 146 -10.63 -16.53 -14.09
CA ASP A 146 -10.70 -17.00 -15.47
C ASP A 146 -9.43 -17.72 -15.94
N TYR A 147 -8.26 -17.23 -15.55
CA TYR A 147 -6.97 -17.70 -16.07
C TYR A 147 -6.00 -18.17 -14.99
N GLY A 148 -6.34 -18.02 -13.71
CA GLY A 148 -5.40 -18.25 -12.61
C GLY A 148 -4.30 -17.18 -12.61
N TRP A 149 -3.06 -17.59 -12.36
CA TRP A 149 -1.91 -16.68 -12.35
C TRP A 149 -1.63 -16.13 -13.75
N LEU A 150 -1.35 -14.83 -13.86
CA LEU A 150 -1.11 -14.17 -15.15
C LEU A 150 0.11 -14.76 -15.86
N LYS A 151 -0.15 -15.42 -16.99
CA LYS A 151 0.84 -16.02 -17.88
C LYS A 151 0.39 -15.92 -19.33
N SER A 152 1.33 -15.89 -20.26
CA SER A 152 1.01 -16.09 -21.67
C SER A 152 0.45 -17.50 -21.91
N PRO A 153 -0.31 -17.73 -23.00
CA PRO A 153 -0.88 -19.03 -23.33
C PRO A 153 0.16 -20.16 -23.48
N ASP A 154 1.37 -19.82 -23.93
CA ASP A 154 2.52 -20.73 -24.05
C ASP A 154 3.33 -20.90 -22.75
N GLY A 155 2.98 -20.14 -21.70
CA GLY A 155 3.62 -20.13 -20.38
C GLY A 155 5.01 -19.49 -20.34
N GLN A 156 5.48 -18.86 -21.42
CA GLN A 156 6.82 -18.26 -21.50
C GLN A 156 6.90 -16.90 -20.78
N GLN A 157 5.84 -16.10 -20.85
CA GLN A 157 5.72 -14.81 -20.17
C GLN A 157 4.85 -14.95 -18.92
N HIS A 158 5.17 -14.19 -17.87
CA HIS A 158 4.40 -14.20 -16.62
C HIS A 158 4.54 -12.88 -15.86
N GLY A 159 3.50 -12.54 -15.07
CA GLY A 159 3.47 -11.33 -14.25
C GLY A 159 4.18 -11.46 -12.88
N ARG A 160 4.70 -12.64 -12.54
CA ARG A 160 5.29 -12.92 -11.22
C ARG A 160 6.64 -12.25 -11.05
N VAL A 161 6.82 -11.58 -9.91
CA VAL A 161 8.10 -11.06 -9.44
C VAL A 161 8.55 -11.82 -8.20
N LEU A 162 9.78 -12.34 -8.25
CA LEU A 162 10.48 -12.90 -7.09
C LEU A 162 11.54 -11.90 -6.64
N PHE A 163 11.42 -11.41 -5.41
CA PHE A 163 12.30 -10.35 -4.90
C PHE A 163 12.98 -10.75 -3.60
N LYS A 164 14.31 -10.75 -3.59
CA LYS A 164 15.14 -11.11 -2.44
C LYS A 164 15.42 -9.86 -1.61
N ALA A 165 14.51 -9.51 -0.72
CA ALA A 165 14.66 -8.31 0.09
C ALA A 165 15.89 -8.35 1.02
N GLY A 166 16.54 -7.20 1.18
CA GLY A 166 17.66 -6.96 2.09
C GLY A 166 18.79 -6.13 1.47
N LYS A 167 19.52 -5.37 2.31
CA LYS A 167 20.61 -4.47 1.89
C LYS A 167 21.73 -5.15 1.09
N ALA A 168 22.05 -6.41 1.42
CA ALA A 168 23.07 -7.20 0.71
C ALA A 168 22.47 -8.13 -0.37
N ARG A 169 21.26 -7.82 -0.84
CA ARG A 169 20.47 -8.61 -1.81
C ARG A 169 19.86 -7.66 -2.83
N ASP A 170 18.58 -7.80 -3.16
CA ASP A 170 17.94 -6.98 -4.20
C ASP A 170 17.52 -5.59 -3.69
N GLY A 171 17.69 -5.32 -2.39
CA GLY A 171 17.35 -4.06 -1.75
C GLY A 171 15.94 -4.07 -1.14
N TYR A 172 15.20 -2.98 -1.34
CA TYR A 172 13.82 -2.80 -0.88
C TYR A 172 12.87 -2.77 -2.06
N PHE A 173 11.68 -3.35 -1.92
CA PHE A 173 10.67 -3.35 -2.96
C PHE A 173 10.04 -1.96 -3.06
N THR A 174 10.22 -1.29 -4.19
CA THR A 174 9.84 0.13 -4.39
C THR A 174 8.57 0.28 -5.23
N THR A 175 8.05 1.51 -5.33
CA THR A 175 7.01 1.84 -6.31
C THR A 175 7.45 1.54 -7.74
N GLN A 176 8.73 1.76 -8.10
CA GLN A 176 9.20 1.44 -9.45
C GLN A 176 9.02 -0.04 -9.77
N ASN A 177 9.32 -0.94 -8.81
CA ASN A 177 9.08 -2.38 -9.01
C ASN A 177 7.60 -2.73 -9.23
N ILE A 178 6.69 -1.96 -8.63
CA ILE A 178 5.24 -2.11 -8.88
C ILE A 178 4.87 -1.62 -10.27
N LEU A 179 5.39 -0.46 -10.70
CA LEU A 179 5.14 0.08 -12.03
C LEU A 179 5.71 -0.84 -13.13
N ASP A 180 6.92 -1.37 -12.94
CA ASP A 180 7.53 -2.32 -13.87
C ASP A 180 6.69 -3.59 -13.98
N GLN A 181 6.22 -4.12 -12.83
CA GLN A 181 5.36 -5.30 -12.80
C GLN A 181 4.01 -5.05 -13.47
N ALA A 182 3.39 -3.89 -13.20
CA ALA A 182 2.12 -3.51 -13.80
C ALA A 182 2.26 -3.32 -15.32
N SER A 183 3.34 -2.68 -15.78
CA SER A 183 3.65 -2.50 -17.20
C SER A 183 3.81 -3.84 -17.91
N ASN A 184 4.63 -4.75 -17.36
CA ASN A 184 4.77 -6.10 -17.90
C ASN A 184 3.45 -6.89 -17.89
N ALA A 185 2.61 -6.70 -16.86
CA ALA A 185 1.28 -7.31 -16.84
C ALA A 185 0.39 -6.76 -17.96
N MET A 186 0.39 -5.45 -18.20
CA MET A 186 -0.33 -4.82 -19.30
C MET A 186 0.17 -5.31 -20.66
N ASP A 187 1.48 -5.40 -20.87
CA ASP A 187 2.08 -5.91 -22.11
C ASP A 187 1.60 -7.36 -22.43
N ILE A 188 1.59 -8.24 -21.42
CA ILE A 188 1.10 -9.63 -21.56
C ILE A 188 -0.38 -9.63 -21.94
N LEU A 189 -1.18 -8.78 -21.28
CA LEU A 189 -2.62 -8.71 -21.47
C LEU A 189 -2.99 -8.16 -22.86
N GLU A 190 -2.36 -7.07 -23.28
CA GLU A 190 -2.55 -6.48 -24.61
C GLU A 190 -2.13 -7.44 -25.72
N HIS A 191 -1.06 -8.20 -25.53
CA HIS A 191 -0.57 -9.10 -26.58
C HIS A 191 -1.38 -10.40 -26.69
N HIS A 192 -1.74 -11.01 -25.56
CA HIS A 192 -2.32 -12.36 -25.55
C HIS A 192 -3.83 -12.41 -25.28
N PHE A 193 -4.42 -11.34 -24.73
CA PHE A 193 -5.80 -11.30 -24.28
C PHE A 193 -6.53 -10.06 -24.84
N ALA A 194 -6.12 -9.63 -26.03
CA ALA A 194 -6.52 -8.40 -26.69
C ALA A 194 -8.01 -8.24 -27.02
N ASP A 195 -8.87 -9.23 -26.74
CA ASP A 195 -10.32 -9.19 -26.97
C ASP A 195 -11.15 -8.92 -25.69
N GLU A 196 -10.47 -8.79 -24.54
CA GLU A 196 -11.08 -8.57 -23.23
C GLU A 196 -10.62 -7.23 -22.63
N ASP A 197 -11.45 -6.62 -21.81
CA ASP A 197 -11.07 -5.48 -20.99
C ASP A 197 -10.50 -6.01 -19.66
N HIS A 198 -9.41 -5.41 -19.21
CA HIS A 198 -8.69 -5.89 -18.04
C HIS A 198 -8.68 -4.85 -16.93
N VAL A 199 -9.00 -5.29 -15.71
CA VAL A 199 -8.94 -4.45 -14.51
C VAL A 199 -7.98 -5.09 -13.52
N ILE A 200 -6.88 -4.41 -13.19
CA ILE A 200 -5.92 -4.85 -12.18
C ILE A 200 -6.25 -4.16 -10.86
N VAL A 201 -6.47 -4.96 -9.82
CA VAL A 201 -6.87 -4.51 -8.48
C VAL A 201 -5.67 -4.59 -7.55
N PHE A 202 -5.35 -3.45 -6.94
CA PHE A 202 -4.29 -3.31 -5.95
C PHE A 202 -4.88 -2.92 -4.60
N ASP A 203 -4.18 -3.26 -3.51
CA ASP A 203 -4.50 -2.75 -2.18
C ASP A 203 -4.01 -1.29 -2.00
N ASN A 204 -4.40 -0.68 -0.88
CA ASN A 204 -4.02 0.70 -0.54
C ASN A 204 -2.63 0.80 0.12
N ALA A 205 -1.70 -0.11 -0.18
CA ALA A 205 -0.34 0.00 0.32
C ALA A 205 0.29 1.33 -0.11
N THR A 206 1.10 1.93 0.76
CA THR A 206 1.73 3.24 0.50
C THR A 206 2.62 3.26 -0.75
N THR A 207 3.10 2.09 -1.19
CA THR A 207 3.87 1.95 -2.43
C THR A 207 3.01 2.02 -3.68
N HIS A 208 1.73 1.64 -3.61
CA HIS A 208 0.76 1.75 -4.70
C HIS A 208 0.21 3.17 -4.82
N LEU A 209 0.02 3.84 -3.69
CA LEU A 209 -0.50 5.21 -3.60
C LEU A 209 0.57 6.31 -3.79
N LYS A 210 1.75 5.96 -4.32
CA LYS A 210 2.80 6.97 -4.54
C LYS A 210 2.35 7.90 -5.66
N LEU A 211 2.29 9.20 -5.36
CA LEU A 211 2.08 10.25 -6.34
C LEU A 211 3.40 10.58 -7.06
N ALA A 212 3.32 11.32 -8.17
CA ALA A 212 4.49 11.91 -8.81
C ALA A 212 5.29 12.76 -7.80
N ASP A 213 6.60 12.86 -8.02
CA ASP A 213 7.52 13.53 -7.09
C ASP A 213 7.22 15.03 -6.92
N ASP A 214 6.66 15.65 -7.95
CA ASP A 214 6.18 17.04 -8.01
C ASP A 214 4.66 17.18 -7.80
N ALA A 215 3.96 16.10 -7.46
CA ALA A 215 2.52 16.12 -7.28
C ALA A 215 2.05 17.09 -6.19
N LEU A 216 0.86 17.66 -6.39
CA LEU A 216 0.23 18.55 -5.44
C LEU A 216 -0.05 17.87 -4.09
N SER A 217 0.40 18.48 -3.00
CA SER A 217 0.09 17.99 -1.65
C SER A 217 -0.01 19.12 -0.61
N ALA A 218 -1.19 19.28 -0.01
CA ALA A 218 -1.39 20.25 1.06
C ALA A 218 -0.68 19.88 2.39
N ARG A 219 -0.15 18.66 2.53
CA ARG A 219 0.24 18.09 3.82
C ARG A 219 1.35 18.85 4.55
N LYS A 220 2.29 19.48 3.83
CA LYS A 220 3.46 20.15 4.41
C LYS A 220 3.65 21.60 3.96
N MET A 221 2.69 22.17 3.25
CA MET A 221 2.82 23.53 2.74
C MET A 221 2.92 24.54 3.90
N PRO A 222 3.79 25.57 3.78
CA PRO A 222 3.88 26.66 4.73
C PRO A 222 2.69 27.61 4.58
N LYS A 223 2.28 28.23 5.69
CA LYS A 223 1.15 29.19 5.68
C LYS A 223 1.47 30.44 4.87
N PHE A 224 2.67 30.97 5.02
CA PHE A 224 3.11 32.23 4.43
C PHE A 224 4.38 32.04 3.59
N SER A 225 4.59 32.95 2.65
CA SER A 225 5.90 33.18 2.04
C SER A 225 6.94 33.57 3.11
N PRO A 226 8.24 33.35 2.85
CA PRO A 226 9.32 33.92 3.66
C PRO A 226 9.14 35.42 3.89
N LYS A 227 9.36 35.91 5.12
CA LYS A 227 9.31 37.36 5.41
C LYS A 227 10.37 38.10 4.61
N HIS A 228 10.06 39.27 4.06
CA HIS A 228 10.97 40.05 3.22
C HIS A 228 11.13 41.49 3.73
N ARG A 229 12.26 42.15 3.40
CA ARG A 229 12.58 43.54 3.76
C ARG A 229 12.36 43.85 5.25
N LYS A 230 11.46 44.80 5.56
CA LYS A 230 11.27 45.39 6.89
C LYS A 230 10.65 44.42 7.90
N GLU A 231 10.04 43.34 7.43
CA GLU A 231 9.42 42.32 8.29
C GLU A 231 10.37 41.18 8.65
N TRP A 232 11.58 41.17 8.09
CA TRP A 232 12.53 40.06 8.25
C TRP A 232 13.13 40.00 9.66
N ASP A 233 13.16 38.80 10.24
CA ASP A 233 13.66 38.51 11.59
C ASP A 233 14.89 37.57 11.62
N GLY A 234 15.49 37.28 10.46
CA GLY A 234 16.66 36.40 10.35
C GLY A 234 16.34 34.90 10.18
N SER A 235 15.09 34.46 10.38
CA SER A 235 14.78 33.02 10.47
C SER A 235 14.41 32.34 9.13
N ASP A 236 13.88 33.11 8.19
CA ASP A 236 13.24 32.60 6.96
C ASP A 236 14.15 32.45 5.73
N TRP A 237 15.41 32.87 5.80
CA TRP A 237 16.35 32.87 4.67
C TRP A 237 17.46 31.83 4.88
N GLY A 238 17.88 31.16 3.80
CA GLY A 238 18.89 30.11 3.77
C GLY A 238 20.30 30.67 3.57
N GLU A 239 21.25 29.79 3.21
CA GLU A 239 22.62 30.18 2.90
C GLU A 239 22.66 31.28 1.82
N GLY A 240 23.60 32.22 1.96
CA GLY A 240 23.76 33.32 1.01
C GLY A 240 22.63 34.35 0.98
N ARG A 241 21.76 34.41 2.02
CA ARG A 241 20.55 35.26 2.04
C ARG A 241 19.62 34.99 0.85
N GLN A 242 19.48 33.74 0.44
CA GLN A 242 18.42 33.32 -0.48
C GLN A 242 17.16 32.90 0.30
N PRO A 243 15.94 33.14 -0.21
CA PRO A 243 14.73 32.78 0.51
C PRO A 243 14.71 31.26 0.68
N LYS A 244 14.36 30.74 1.87
CA LYS A 244 14.18 29.29 2.03
C LYS A 244 13.00 28.86 1.17
N THR A 245 13.32 28.43 -0.05
CA THR A 245 12.29 27.93 -0.96
C THR A 245 11.80 26.60 -0.42
N TRP A 246 10.51 26.56 -0.13
CA TRP A 246 9.83 25.33 0.21
C TRP A 246 9.63 24.50 -1.06
N GLY A 247 9.85 23.20 -0.92
CA GLY A 247 9.66 22.21 -1.98
C GLY A 247 9.44 20.83 -1.36
N VAL A 248 9.00 19.89 -2.17
CA VAL A 248 8.78 18.50 -1.75
C VAL A 248 10.13 17.81 -1.66
N GLU A 249 10.41 17.16 -0.54
CA GLU A 249 11.61 16.33 -0.39
C GLU A 249 11.39 14.99 -1.07
N VAL A 250 12.22 14.70 -2.07
CA VAL A 250 12.20 13.46 -2.83
C VAL A 250 13.55 12.77 -2.73
N ASN A 251 13.52 11.44 -2.79
CA ASN A 251 14.76 10.66 -2.78
C ASN A 251 15.46 10.85 -4.12
N VAL A 252 16.75 11.11 -4.09
CA VAL A 252 17.58 11.06 -5.31
C VAL A 252 17.65 9.60 -5.74
N VAL A 253 17.34 9.33 -7.00
CA VAL A 253 17.43 7.99 -7.61
C VAL A 253 18.54 7.97 -8.67
N ASP A 254 19.12 6.80 -8.88
CA ASP A 254 20.06 6.55 -9.99
C ASP A 254 19.33 6.24 -11.31
N GLU A 255 20.09 5.99 -12.37
CA GLU A 255 19.56 5.65 -13.71
C GLU A 255 18.68 4.39 -13.71
N SER A 256 18.79 3.53 -12.70
CA SER A 256 17.98 2.32 -12.53
C SER A 256 16.76 2.53 -11.64
N GLY A 257 16.50 3.78 -11.22
CA GLY A 257 15.38 4.13 -10.32
C GLY A 257 15.61 3.76 -8.86
N LYS A 258 16.84 3.37 -8.47
CA LYS A 258 17.14 2.99 -7.08
C LYS A 258 17.58 4.19 -6.24
N PRO A 259 17.20 4.27 -4.96
CA PRO A 259 17.61 5.38 -4.10
C PRO A 259 19.13 5.47 -3.92
N VAL A 260 19.68 6.67 -4.12
CA VAL A 260 21.10 6.97 -3.89
C VAL A 260 21.32 7.20 -2.40
N HIS A 261 22.35 6.57 -1.85
CA HIS A 261 22.72 6.69 -0.44
C HIS A 261 23.97 7.55 -0.24
N ALA A 262 24.02 8.30 0.85
CA ALA A 262 25.23 8.96 1.35
C ALA A 262 26.19 7.92 1.97
N PRO A 263 27.49 8.27 2.18
CA PRO A 263 28.43 7.39 2.87
C PRO A 263 27.97 6.94 4.27
N SER A 264 27.13 7.75 4.94
CA SER A 264 26.47 7.43 6.21
C SER A 264 25.40 6.34 6.10
N GLY A 265 24.97 5.97 4.90
CA GLY A 265 23.88 5.03 4.62
C GLY A 265 22.50 5.68 4.50
N GLU A 266 22.36 6.97 4.80
CA GLU A 266 21.10 7.70 4.64
C GLU A 266 20.78 7.93 3.16
N THR A 267 19.51 7.83 2.79
CA THR A 267 19.06 8.15 1.42
C THR A 267 19.25 9.64 1.16
N LYS A 268 19.96 9.99 0.09
CA LYS A 268 20.09 11.36 -0.36
C LYS A 268 18.74 11.88 -0.81
N LYS A 269 18.43 13.10 -0.41
CA LYS A 269 17.20 13.79 -0.79
C LYS A 269 17.50 15.08 -1.52
N MET A 270 16.60 15.46 -2.40
CA MET A 270 16.58 16.77 -3.04
C MET A 270 15.20 17.40 -2.86
N LYS A 271 15.13 18.72 -3.05
CA LYS A 271 13.86 19.45 -3.06
C LYS A 271 13.42 19.66 -4.50
N VAL A 272 12.19 19.27 -4.82
CA VAL A 272 11.53 19.56 -6.10
C VAL A 272 10.39 20.55 -5.88
N ARG A 273 10.11 21.34 -6.92
CA ARG A 273 8.93 22.20 -6.94
C ARG A 273 7.71 21.34 -7.23
N MET A 274 6.57 21.65 -6.61
CA MET A 274 5.33 21.04 -7.05
C MET A 274 4.92 21.61 -8.41
N CYS A 275 4.21 20.81 -9.19
CA CYS A 275 3.56 21.24 -10.41
C CYS A 275 2.52 22.33 -10.13
N ASP A 276 2.09 23.01 -11.20
CA ASP A 276 1.05 24.02 -11.11
C ASP A 276 -0.27 23.39 -10.66
N ALA A 277 -0.98 24.13 -9.82
CA ALA A 277 -2.36 23.82 -9.50
C ALA A 277 -3.29 24.28 -10.62
N THR A 278 -4.57 23.97 -10.52
CA THR A 278 -5.59 24.42 -11.49
C THR A 278 -6.64 25.24 -10.76
N PHE A 279 -7.01 26.38 -11.33
CA PHE A 279 -8.16 27.18 -10.88
C PHE A 279 -9.49 26.51 -11.29
N PRO A 280 -10.62 26.93 -10.71
CA PRO A 280 -11.94 26.41 -11.09
C PRO A 280 -12.31 26.60 -12.57
N ASP A 281 -11.73 27.61 -13.23
CA ASP A 281 -11.92 27.89 -14.66
C ASP A 281 -11.01 27.03 -15.58
N GLY A 282 -10.18 26.15 -15.00
CA GLY A 282 -9.24 25.31 -15.73
C GLY A 282 -7.89 25.95 -16.01
N SER A 283 -7.69 27.23 -15.68
CA SER A 283 -6.42 27.92 -15.89
C SER A 283 -5.36 27.47 -14.86
N PRO A 284 -4.06 27.48 -15.22
CA PRO A 284 -3.00 27.09 -14.29
C PRO A 284 -2.81 28.13 -13.19
N GLN A 285 -2.68 27.64 -11.95
CA GLN A 285 -2.26 28.41 -10.79
C GLN A 285 -0.85 28.01 -10.40
N SER A 286 0.13 28.85 -10.73
CA SER A 286 1.48 28.69 -10.21
C SER A 286 1.51 28.86 -8.69
N LEU A 287 2.16 27.91 -8.01
CA LEU A 287 2.38 27.94 -6.56
C LEU A 287 3.61 28.75 -6.15
N TYR A 288 4.37 29.22 -7.14
CA TYR A 288 5.61 29.96 -6.99
C TYR A 288 5.45 31.35 -7.62
N TYR A 289 6.14 32.36 -7.08
CA TYR A 289 6.09 33.67 -7.70
C TYR A 289 6.75 33.65 -9.09
N PRO A 290 6.16 34.34 -10.09
CA PRO A 290 6.67 34.36 -11.45
C PRO A 290 7.99 35.14 -11.55
N GLU A 291 8.65 35.03 -12.71
CA GLU A 291 9.79 35.88 -13.05
C GLU A 291 9.40 37.37 -13.01
N GLY A 292 10.35 38.22 -12.61
CA GLY A 292 10.11 39.65 -12.40
C GLY A 292 9.51 40.03 -11.05
N HIS A 293 9.04 39.06 -10.24
CA HIS A 293 8.64 39.31 -8.85
C HIS A 293 9.85 39.38 -7.90
N GLU A 294 9.79 40.17 -6.83
CA GLU A 294 10.90 40.27 -5.83
C GLU A 294 11.25 38.92 -5.19
N LEU A 295 10.26 38.02 -5.13
CA LEU A 295 10.37 36.66 -4.61
C LEU A 295 10.28 35.61 -5.72
N ALA A 296 10.68 35.93 -6.96
CA ALA A 296 10.60 35.02 -8.10
C ALA A 296 11.14 33.61 -7.76
N GLY A 297 10.38 32.58 -8.10
CA GLY A 297 10.72 31.18 -7.83
C GLY A 297 10.50 30.72 -6.37
N VAL A 298 10.08 31.60 -5.46
CA VAL A 298 9.75 31.25 -4.07
C VAL A 298 8.30 30.80 -3.98
N PHE A 299 8.05 29.80 -3.12
CA PHE A 299 6.70 29.32 -2.84
C PHE A 299 5.84 30.39 -2.16
N LYS A 300 4.64 30.63 -2.68
CA LYS A 300 3.72 31.70 -2.26
C LYS A 300 3.10 31.53 -0.86
N GLY A 301 3.12 30.32 -0.32
CA GLY A 301 2.41 29.99 0.91
C GLY A 301 0.90 29.81 0.69
N MET A 302 0.27 29.01 1.56
CA MET A 302 -1.16 28.69 1.44
C MET A 302 -2.07 29.93 1.52
N ALA A 303 -1.66 30.98 2.24
CA ALA A 303 -2.42 32.21 2.37
C ALA A 303 -2.64 32.92 1.05
N VAL A 304 -1.58 33.09 0.26
CA VAL A 304 -1.65 33.73 -1.05
C VAL A 304 -2.41 32.83 -2.03
N ILE A 305 -2.10 31.52 -2.05
CA ILE A 305 -2.73 30.55 -2.95
C ILE A 305 -4.26 30.51 -2.76
N LEU A 306 -4.75 30.49 -1.51
CA LEU A 306 -6.19 30.50 -1.23
C LEU A 306 -6.83 31.86 -1.54
N ASN A 307 -6.13 32.98 -1.29
CA ASN A 307 -6.64 34.30 -1.64
C ASN A 307 -6.79 34.47 -3.16
N GLU A 308 -5.83 33.99 -3.95
CA GLU A 308 -5.92 33.93 -5.42
C GLU A 308 -7.13 33.10 -5.89
N ARG A 309 -7.56 32.10 -5.10
CA ARG A 309 -8.76 31.29 -5.35
C ARG A 309 -10.06 31.94 -4.85
N GLY A 310 -10.03 33.18 -4.36
CA GLY A 310 -11.21 33.90 -3.89
C GLY A 310 -11.62 33.60 -2.44
N HIS A 311 -10.81 32.89 -1.65
CA HIS A 311 -11.07 32.70 -0.24
C HIS A 311 -10.68 33.96 0.56
N ALA A 312 -11.64 34.86 0.78
CA ALA A 312 -11.47 36.05 1.61
C ALA A 312 -11.34 35.70 3.11
N ASP A 313 -10.74 36.61 3.90
CA ASP A 313 -10.65 36.56 5.37
C ASP A 313 -9.97 35.32 5.98
N VAL A 314 -9.08 34.66 5.25
CA VAL A 314 -8.36 33.48 5.75
C VAL A 314 -7.26 33.83 6.78
N SER A 315 -6.90 35.10 6.98
CA SER A 315 -5.74 35.52 7.80
C SER A 315 -5.72 34.95 9.23
N LYS A 316 -6.91 34.85 9.85
CA LYS A 316 -7.12 34.34 11.22
C LYS A 316 -7.21 32.81 11.31
N ILE A 317 -7.26 32.11 10.18
CA ILE A 317 -7.32 30.65 10.15
C ILE A 317 -5.93 30.08 10.52
N ARG A 318 -5.91 28.98 11.28
CA ARG A 318 -4.67 28.28 11.63
C ARG A 318 -4.10 27.54 10.42
N ALA A 319 -2.78 27.39 10.34
CA ALA A 319 -2.13 26.67 9.24
C ALA A 319 -2.60 25.20 9.16
N GLU A 320 -2.63 24.54 10.32
CA GLU A 320 -3.05 23.15 10.49
C GLU A 320 -3.84 22.99 11.79
N CYS A 321 -4.75 22.00 11.82
CA CYS A 321 -5.34 21.53 13.08
C CYS A 321 -4.32 20.67 13.85
N PRO A 322 -4.36 20.66 15.20
CA PRO A 322 -3.46 19.84 16.01
C PRO A 322 -3.44 18.38 15.55
N LYS A 323 -2.25 17.83 15.35
CA LYS A 323 -2.03 16.42 14.93
C LYS A 323 -2.73 16.02 13.64
N PHE A 324 -3.06 16.97 12.75
CA PHE A 324 -3.84 16.73 11.52
C PHE A 324 -5.25 16.17 11.78
N GLN A 325 -5.78 16.34 12.98
CA GLN A 325 -7.11 15.89 13.35
C GLN A 325 -8.09 17.04 13.13
N CYS A 326 -8.52 17.21 11.87
CA CYS A 326 -9.62 18.11 11.54
C CYS A 326 -10.93 17.49 12.00
N GLU A 327 -11.83 18.31 12.52
CA GLU A 327 -13.18 17.85 12.88
C GLU A 327 -13.92 17.31 11.64
N LYS A 328 -14.75 16.28 11.84
CA LYS A 328 -15.48 15.65 10.75
C LYS A 328 -16.49 16.65 10.18
N GLY A 329 -16.51 16.80 8.85
CA GLY A 329 -17.38 17.77 8.17
C GLY A 329 -16.83 19.21 8.17
N ALA A 330 -15.78 19.51 8.93
CA ALA A 330 -15.15 20.82 8.87
C ALA A 330 -14.30 20.95 7.60
N ASP A 331 -14.69 21.88 6.73
CA ASP A 331 -14.08 22.23 5.46
C ASP A 331 -13.12 23.43 5.57
N ARG A 332 -13.38 24.34 6.51
CA ARG A 332 -12.61 25.60 6.71
C ARG A 332 -11.86 25.71 8.05
N CYS A 333 -11.59 24.58 8.70
CA CYS A 333 -10.94 24.59 10.03
C CYS A 333 -9.45 25.00 10.01
N CYS A 334 -8.75 24.78 8.89
CA CYS A 334 -7.36 25.18 8.70
C CYS A 334 -7.02 25.35 7.21
N TYR A 335 -5.96 26.09 6.90
CA TYR A 335 -5.48 26.29 5.52
C TYR A 335 -5.26 24.98 4.77
N ARG A 336 -4.63 24.01 5.44
CA ARG A 336 -4.37 22.70 4.83
C ARG A 336 -5.64 21.95 4.49
N ARG A 337 -6.69 22.06 5.30
CA ARG A 337 -7.98 21.41 5.04
C ARG A 337 -8.70 22.05 3.86
N MET A 338 -8.69 23.38 3.81
CA MET A 338 -9.26 24.14 2.70
C MET A 338 -8.58 23.72 1.38
N LEU A 339 -7.25 23.80 1.32
CA LEU A 339 -6.51 23.39 0.12
C LEU A 339 -6.67 21.89 -0.18
N TYR A 340 -6.62 21.02 0.82
CA TYR A 340 -6.78 19.59 0.61
C TYR A 340 -8.12 19.26 -0.04
N ASN A 341 -9.19 19.99 0.30
CA ASN A 341 -10.54 19.77 -0.26
C ASN A 341 -10.74 20.38 -1.65
N GLU A 342 -9.78 21.15 -2.16
CA GLU A 342 -9.84 21.67 -3.54
C GLU A 342 -9.75 20.51 -4.55
N PRO A 343 -10.55 20.50 -5.63
CA PRO A 343 -10.68 19.33 -6.50
C PRO A 343 -9.36 18.80 -7.07
N ASN A 344 -8.43 19.68 -7.43
CA ASN A 344 -7.14 19.33 -8.00
C ASN A 344 -6.11 18.84 -6.95
N PHE A 345 -6.38 19.04 -5.65
CA PHE A 345 -5.57 18.50 -4.56
C PHE A 345 -6.13 17.17 -4.03
N VAL A 346 -7.45 16.95 -4.13
CA VAL A 346 -8.08 15.66 -3.77
C VAL A 346 -7.80 14.60 -4.82
N ASN A 347 -7.96 14.94 -6.09
CA ASN A 347 -8.03 13.96 -7.19
C ASN A 347 -6.68 13.79 -7.90
N VAL A 348 -5.58 13.88 -7.16
CA VAL A 348 -4.24 13.64 -7.72
C VAL A 348 -4.06 12.13 -7.86
N LYS A 349 -3.92 11.69 -9.11
CA LYS A 349 -3.68 10.27 -9.42
C LYS A 349 -2.32 9.81 -8.88
N SER A 350 -2.29 8.59 -8.37
CA SER A 350 -1.03 7.91 -8.12
C SER A 350 -0.32 7.58 -9.43
N LEU A 351 0.98 7.30 -9.37
CA LEU A 351 1.76 6.84 -10.52
C LEU A 351 1.22 5.54 -11.12
N LEU A 352 0.53 4.72 -10.32
CA LEU A 352 -0.04 3.46 -10.77
C LEU A 352 -1.39 3.65 -11.49
N GLU A 353 -2.09 4.76 -11.23
CA GLU A 353 -3.37 5.12 -11.87
C GLU A 353 -3.20 6.06 -13.08
N SER A 354 -1.98 6.57 -13.27
CA SER A 354 -1.62 7.49 -14.35
C SER A 354 -1.14 6.72 -15.56
#